data_AF-A0A1Y4S5U0-F1
#
_entry.id   AF-A0A1Y4S5U0-F1
#
_cell.length_a   1.000
_cell.length_b   1.000
_cell.length_c   1.000
_cell.angle_alpha   90.00
_cell.angle_beta   90.00
_cell.angle_gamma   90.00
#
_symmetry.space_group_name_H-M   'P 1'
#
loop_
_entity.id
_entity.type
_entity.pdbx_description
1 polymer ?
#
loop_
_entity_poly.entity_id
_entity_poly.type
_entity_poly.pdbx_seq_one_letter_code
_entity_poly.pdbx_strand_id
1 'polypeptide(L)'
;MTRKGKLIRNLAVTEAVFVGFLWFCGVYLNPENCALDSARALYFGDCTVRGWGDTPEGERIYILTNEEDTISYCKVRRHFWLFWTTGSCSSGKQMEEGAPVYIGRLGNGEQGTVWCLRETDEAQTISWYGKETSMWHGDVAMLSAPEGSAAYEPVKVYDREGNLLWTDVDDYP
;
A
#
# COMPACT_ATOMS: atom_id res chain seq x y z
N MET A 1 2.06 -39.62 27.71
CA MET A 1 1.33 -38.48 27.09
C MET A 1 -0.16 -38.67 27.30
N THR A 2 -0.84 -37.71 27.93
CA THR A 2 -2.27 -37.82 28.30
C THR A 2 -3.19 -37.71 27.08
N ARG A 3 -4.46 -38.13 27.22
CA ARG A 3 -5.48 -38.02 26.15
C ARG A 3 -5.64 -36.55 25.68
N LYS A 4 -5.57 -35.59 26.61
CA LYS A 4 -5.52 -34.15 26.35
C LYS A 4 -4.26 -33.75 25.56
N GLY A 5 -3.09 -34.26 25.93
CA GLY A 5 -1.83 -33.98 25.21
C GLY A 5 -1.84 -34.46 23.76
N LYS A 6 -2.42 -35.64 23.48
CA LYS A 6 -2.61 -36.13 22.09
C LYS A 6 -3.56 -35.24 21.28
N LEU A 7 -4.66 -34.81 21.91
CA LEU A 7 -5.63 -33.92 21.27
C LEU A 7 -4.99 -32.58 20.89
N ILE A 8 -4.29 -31.93 21.82
CA ILE A 8 -3.61 -30.64 21.60
C ILE A 8 -2.58 -30.76 20.48
N ARG A 9 -1.75 -31.82 20.51
CA ARG A 9 -0.75 -32.04 19.46
C ARG A 9 -1.40 -32.22 18.08
N ASN A 10 -2.44 -33.05 17.99
CA ASN A 10 -3.09 -33.30 16.71
C ASN A 10 -3.77 -32.02 16.18
N LEU A 11 -4.38 -31.22 17.06
CA LEU A 11 -4.96 -29.93 16.69
C LEU A 11 -3.89 -28.97 16.15
N ALA A 12 -2.75 -28.86 16.83
CA ALA A 12 -1.65 -28.01 16.38
C ALA A 12 -1.08 -28.45 15.01
N VAL A 13 -0.98 -29.76 14.77
CA VAL A 13 -0.54 -30.28 13.46
C VAL A 13 -1.57 -29.97 12.37
N THR A 14 -2.85 -30.18 12.63
CA THR A 14 -3.92 -29.86 11.67
C THR A 14 -3.97 -28.37 11.36
N GLU A 15 -3.83 -27.52 12.37
CA GLU A 15 -3.76 -26.06 12.21
C GLU A 15 -2.56 -25.65 11.36
N ALA A 16 -1.37 -26.19 11.63
CA ALA A 16 -0.17 -25.89 10.85
C ALA A 16 -0.32 -26.33 9.37
N VAL A 17 -0.88 -27.52 9.11
CA VAL A 17 -1.14 -27.99 7.74
C VAL A 17 -2.17 -27.12 7.04
N PHE A 18 -3.22 -26.69 7.76
CA PHE A 18 -4.24 -25.80 7.20
C PHE A 18 -3.67 -24.42 6.85
N VAL A 19 -2.90 -23.80 7.75
CA VAL A 19 -2.22 -22.52 7.48
C VAL A 19 -1.25 -22.64 6.31
N GLY A 20 -0.48 -23.73 6.24
CA GLY A 20 0.41 -24.00 5.11
C GLY A 20 -0.34 -24.16 3.78
N PHE A 21 -1.50 -24.82 3.79
CA PHE A 21 -2.37 -24.93 2.62
C PHE A 21 -2.93 -23.58 2.19
N LEU A 22 -3.38 -22.74 3.12
CA LEU A 22 -3.84 -21.38 2.81
C LEU A 22 -2.74 -20.58 2.11
N TRP A 23 -1.51 -20.61 2.65
CA TRP A 23 -0.38 -19.90 2.07
C TRP A 23 -0.06 -20.40 0.66
N PHE A 24 -0.05 -21.72 0.45
CA PHE A 24 0.12 -22.31 -0.88
C PHE A 24 -0.96 -21.85 -1.88
N CYS A 25 -2.18 -21.61 -1.41
CA CYS A 25 -3.27 -21.07 -2.22
C CYS A 25 -3.22 -19.54 -2.39
N GLY A 26 -2.21 -18.83 -1.87
CA GLY A 26 -2.16 -17.37 -1.89
C GLY A 26 -3.21 -16.71 -1.00
N VAL A 27 -3.63 -17.40 0.06
CA VAL A 27 -4.64 -16.95 1.02
C VAL A 27 -3.98 -16.72 2.37
N TYR A 28 -4.21 -15.54 2.95
CA TYR A 28 -3.50 -15.08 4.13
C TYR A 28 -4.47 -14.66 5.23
N LEU A 29 -4.11 -14.93 6.48
CA LEU A 29 -4.83 -14.39 7.65
C LEU A 29 -4.38 -12.97 7.99
N ASN A 30 -3.13 -12.63 7.67
CA ASN A 30 -2.56 -11.31 7.89
C ASN A 30 -2.42 -10.58 6.53
N PRO A 31 -3.07 -9.42 6.34
CA PRO A 31 -2.96 -8.64 5.11
C PRO A 31 -1.55 -8.13 4.83
N GLU A 32 -0.74 -7.89 5.86
CA GLU A 32 0.64 -7.42 5.71
C GLU A 32 1.54 -8.51 5.12
N ASN A 33 1.46 -9.73 5.65
CA ASN A 33 2.17 -10.89 5.08
C ASN A 33 1.75 -11.13 3.63
N CYS A 34 0.46 -10.96 3.32
CA CYS A 34 -0.05 -11.03 1.94
C CYS A 34 0.66 -10.01 1.04
N ALA A 35 0.80 -8.76 1.49
CA ALA A 35 1.46 -7.71 0.72
C ALA A 35 2.95 -7.98 0.51
N LEU A 36 3.67 -8.39 1.56
CA LEU A 36 5.10 -8.73 1.51
C LEU A 36 5.39 -9.90 0.57
N ASP A 37 4.61 -10.98 0.66
CA ASP A 37 4.79 -12.14 -0.22
C ASP A 37 4.41 -11.82 -1.67
N SER A 38 3.42 -10.94 -1.88
CA SER A 38 3.08 -10.44 -3.22
C SER A 38 4.22 -9.63 -3.83
N ALA A 39 4.84 -8.74 -3.05
CA ALA A 39 5.98 -7.95 -3.50
C ALA A 39 7.19 -8.82 -3.86
N ARG A 40 7.50 -9.82 -3.02
CA ARG A 40 8.53 -10.83 -3.31
C ARG A 40 8.24 -11.61 -4.60
N ALA A 41 7.00 -12.05 -4.78
CA ALA A 41 6.58 -12.78 -5.99
C ALA A 41 6.72 -11.96 -7.28
N LEU A 42 6.71 -10.62 -7.18
CA LEU A 42 6.89 -9.69 -8.29
C LEU A 42 8.33 -9.19 -8.43
N TYR A 43 9.30 -9.86 -7.81
CA TYR A 43 10.73 -9.53 -7.86
C TYR A 43 11.09 -8.14 -7.29
N PHE A 44 10.25 -7.56 -6.44
CA PHE A 44 10.60 -6.34 -5.71
C PHE A 44 11.66 -6.58 -4.63
N GLY A 45 11.91 -7.85 -4.30
CA GLY A 45 12.88 -8.26 -3.29
C GLY A 45 12.30 -8.25 -1.89
N ASP A 46 13.19 -8.37 -0.91
CA ASP A 46 12.82 -8.15 0.49
C ASP A 46 12.50 -6.67 0.71
N CYS A 47 11.38 -6.43 1.35
CA CYS A 47 10.86 -5.09 1.60
C CYS A 47 10.22 -5.01 2.98
N THR A 48 10.03 -3.78 3.44
CA THR A 48 9.37 -3.47 4.70
C THR A 48 8.18 -2.56 4.45
N VAL A 49 7.18 -2.65 5.32
CA VAL A 49 6.00 -1.80 5.26
C VAL A 49 6.32 -0.46 5.91
N ARG A 50 6.14 0.63 5.16
CA ARG A 50 6.30 2.00 5.66
C ARG A 50 5.01 2.58 6.19
N GLY A 51 3.88 2.20 5.59
CA GLY A 51 2.56 2.61 6.02
C GLY A 51 1.47 1.93 5.20
N TRP A 52 0.23 2.15 5.60
CA TRP A 52 -0.92 1.53 4.97
C TRP A 52 -2.16 2.42 5.02
N GLY A 53 -3.11 2.09 4.15
CA GLY A 53 -4.44 2.70 4.17
C GLY A 53 -5.53 1.79 3.60
N ASP A 54 -6.73 1.89 4.15
CA ASP A 54 -7.91 1.23 3.61
C ASP A 54 -8.51 2.08 2.49
N THR A 55 -8.84 1.47 1.35
CA THR A 55 -9.51 2.15 0.25
C THR A 55 -11.02 2.20 0.49
N PRO A 56 -11.74 3.17 -0.10
CA PRO A 56 -13.20 3.21 -0.06
C PRO A 56 -13.88 1.93 -0.57
N GLU A 57 -13.22 1.20 -1.47
CA GLU A 57 -13.69 -0.07 -2.04
C GLU A 57 -13.48 -1.27 -1.10
N GLY A 58 -12.88 -1.06 0.08
CA GLY A 58 -12.63 -2.10 1.07
C GLY A 58 -11.37 -2.93 0.83
N GLU A 59 -10.50 -2.49 -0.09
CA GLU A 59 -9.14 -3.00 -0.25
C GLU A 59 -8.22 -2.35 0.81
N ARG A 60 -7.05 -2.94 1.03
CA ARG A 60 -5.99 -2.30 1.82
C ARG A 60 -4.75 -2.12 0.96
N ILE A 61 -4.16 -0.94 1.01
CA ILE A 61 -2.93 -0.60 0.32
C ILE A 61 -1.81 -0.55 1.35
N TYR A 62 -0.69 -1.18 1.01
CA TYR A 62 0.56 -1.09 1.74
C TYR A 62 1.57 -0.35 0.88
N ILE A 63 2.32 0.56 1.49
CA ILE A 63 3.47 1.20 0.89
C ILE A 63 4.71 0.49 1.42
N LEU A 64 5.55 0.00 0.49
CA LEU A 64 6.65 -0.91 0.75
C LEU A 64 7.95 -0.29 0.26
N THR A 65 9.00 -0.37 1.05
CA THR A 65 10.35 0.07 0.66
C THR A 65 11.32 -1.11 0.69
N ASN A 66 12.16 -1.21 -0.34
CA ASN A 66 13.24 -2.19 -0.40
C ASN A 66 14.56 -1.60 0.12
N GLU A 67 15.64 -2.39 0.12
CA GLU A 67 16.97 -1.94 0.58
C GLU A 67 17.61 -0.84 -0.29
N GLU A 68 17.09 -0.62 -1.50
CA GLU A 68 17.56 0.39 -2.45
C GLU A 68 16.77 1.70 -2.35
N ASP A 69 15.98 1.89 -1.28
CA ASP A 69 15.06 3.02 -1.09
C ASP A 69 14.07 3.22 -2.25
N THR A 70 13.85 2.15 -3.03
CA THR A 70 12.79 2.10 -4.03
C THR A 70 11.50 1.80 -3.32
N ILE A 71 10.44 2.48 -3.74
CA ILE A 71 9.12 2.30 -3.16
C ILE A 71 8.20 1.60 -4.15
N SER A 72 7.39 0.71 -3.60
CA SER A 72 6.32 -0.01 -4.24
C SER A 72 5.06 0.17 -3.41
N TYR A 73 3.92 -0.06 -4.03
CA TYR A 73 2.70 -0.28 -3.28
C TYR A 73 2.14 -1.64 -3.61
N CYS A 74 1.46 -2.24 -2.64
CA CYS A 74 0.66 -3.43 -2.89
C CYS A 74 -0.74 -3.30 -2.30
N LYS A 75 -1.74 -3.56 -3.14
CA LYS A 75 -3.14 -3.70 -2.79
C LYS A 75 -3.43 -5.15 -2.43
N VAL A 76 -4.08 -5.35 -1.30
CA VAL A 76 -4.61 -6.65 -0.86
C VAL A 76 -6.12 -6.55 -0.66
N ARG A 77 -6.81 -7.65 -0.96
CA ARG A 77 -8.28 -7.72 -0.94
C ARG A 77 -8.72 -8.64 0.18
N ARG A 78 -9.76 -8.22 0.89
CA ARG A 78 -10.41 -9.08 1.88
C ARG A 78 -11.28 -10.11 1.16
N HIS A 79 -11.06 -11.38 1.49
CA HIS A 79 -11.76 -12.54 0.95
C HIS A 79 -12.40 -13.34 2.09
N PHE A 80 -13.67 -13.74 1.95
CA PHE A 80 -14.45 -14.44 2.99
C PHE A 80 -14.25 -13.87 4.42
N TRP A 81 -14.33 -12.55 4.57
CA TRP A 81 -14.25 -11.77 5.82
C TRP A 81 -12.90 -11.78 6.56
N LEU A 82 -12.27 -12.94 6.76
CA LEU A 82 -11.05 -13.07 7.56
C LEU A 82 -9.79 -13.32 6.73
N PHE A 83 -9.94 -13.68 5.46
CA PHE A 83 -8.81 -13.97 4.60
C PHE A 83 -8.45 -12.77 3.73
N TRP A 84 -7.22 -12.80 3.23
CA TRP A 84 -6.65 -11.79 2.37
C TRP A 84 -5.97 -12.45 1.19
N THR A 85 -6.12 -11.84 0.03
CA THR A 85 -5.50 -12.28 -1.21
C THR A 85 -4.84 -11.10 -1.90
N THR A 86 -3.83 -11.38 -2.71
CA THR A 86 -3.19 -10.38 -3.56
C THR A 86 -4.22 -9.70 -4.47
N GLY A 87 -4.19 -8.37 -4.52
CA GLY A 87 -5.00 -7.58 -5.45
C GLY A 87 -4.17 -7.13 -6.64
N SER A 88 -3.24 -6.22 -6.41
CA SER A 88 -2.28 -5.72 -7.40
C SER A 88 -1.07 -5.12 -6.69
N CYS A 89 0.12 -5.16 -7.28
CA CYS A 89 1.24 -4.34 -6.80
C CYS A 89 1.87 -3.60 -7.99
N SER A 90 2.49 -2.45 -7.72
CA SER A 90 3.34 -1.75 -8.69
C SER A 90 4.49 -1.07 -7.96
N SER A 91 5.66 -1.09 -8.57
CA SER A 91 6.81 -0.28 -8.18
C SER A 91 6.71 1.11 -8.80
N GLY A 92 7.42 2.10 -8.27
CA GLY A 92 7.79 3.23 -9.14
C GLY A 92 7.99 4.61 -8.54
N LYS A 93 8.80 4.76 -7.50
CA LYS A 93 9.68 5.94 -7.37
C LYS A 93 10.76 5.69 -6.32
N GLN A 94 11.89 6.38 -6.46
CA GLN A 94 12.83 6.54 -5.35
C GLN A 94 12.22 7.53 -4.34
N MET A 95 12.40 7.27 -3.06
CA MET A 95 12.02 8.23 -2.02
C MET A 95 12.92 9.48 -2.13
N GLU A 96 12.32 10.67 -2.14
CA GLU A 96 13.09 11.91 -2.02
C GLU A 96 13.30 12.21 -0.53
N GLU A 97 14.56 12.30 -0.11
CA GLU A 97 14.90 12.56 1.29
C GLU A 97 14.37 13.93 1.73
N GLY A 98 13.63 13.96 2.84
CA GLY A 98 13.03 15.18 3.38
C GLY A 98 11.68 15.58 2.76
N ALA A 99 11.15 14.84 1.78
CA ALA A 99 9.80 15.09 1.27
C ALA A 99 8.75 14.83 2.39
N PRO A 100 7.74 15.70 2.55
CA PRO A 100 6.76 15.56 3.61
C PRO A 100 5.79 14.39 3.38
N VAL A 101 5.73 13.88 2.14
CA VAL A 101 4.99 12.70 1.73
C VAL A 101 5.76 11.95 0.63
N TYR A 102 5.50 10.65 0.51
CA TYR A 102 5.87 9.87 -0.68
C TYR A 102 4.67 9.72 -1.61
N ILE A 103 4.90 9.67 -2.94
CA ILE A 103 3.84 9.53 -3.95
C ILE A 103 4.03 8.29 -4.82
N GLY A 104 3.01 7.43 -4.83
CA GLY A 104 2.85 6.38 -5.84
C GLY A 104 1.76 6.75 -6.85
N ARG A 105 1.98 6.45 -8.13
CA ARG A 105 0.98 6.66 -9.21
C ARG A 105 0.62 5.35 -9.91
N LEU A 106 -0.63 5.22 -10.33
CA LEU A 106 -1.08 4.14 -11.23
C LEU A 106 -2.06 4.69 -12.25
N GLY A 107 -1.86 4.30 -13.51
CA GLY A 107 -2.83 4.43 -14.59
C GLY A 107 -3.38 3.07 -15.04
N ASN A 108 -4.58 3.06 -15.60
CA ASN A 108 -5.17 1.89 -16.26
C ASN A 108 -5.66 2.19 -17.69
N GLY A 109 -5.24 3.31 -18.27
CA GLY A 109 -5.70 3.89 -19.54
C GLY A 109 -6.90 4.83 -19.40
N GLU A 110 -7.68 4.75 -18.31
CA GLU A 110 -8.89 5.55 -18.10
C GLU A 110 -8.76 6.47 -16.88
N GLN A 111 -8.15 5.98 -15.80
CA GLN A 111 -8.08 6.64 -14.51
C GLN A 111 -6.66 6.54 -13.94
N GLY A 112 -6.09 7.70 -13.64
CA GLY A 112 -4.91 7.84 -12.81
C GLY A 112 -5.29 7.89 -11.33
N THR A 113 -4.52 7.25 -10.48
CA THR A 113 -4.64 7.38 -9.01
C THR A 113 -3.27 7.72 -8.44
N VAL A 114 -3.25 8.69 -7.53
CA VAL A 114 -2.08 8.98 -6.69
C VAL A 114 -2.36 8.54 -5.26
N TRP A 115 -1.38 7.90 -4.65
CA TRP A 115 -1.35 7.57 -3.23
C TRP A 115 -0.23 8.34 -2.58
N CYS A 116 -0.55 9.04 -1.50
CA CYS A 116 0.42 9.81 -0.74
C CYS A 116 0.61 9.15 0.62
N LEU A 117 1.82 8.69 0.94
CA LEU A 117 2.19 8.24 2.28
C LEU A 117 2.69 9.42 3.10
N ARG A 118 2.14 9.62 4.30
CA ARG A 118 2.57 10.69 5.20
C ARG A 118 3.91 10.32 5.86
N GLU A 119 4.94 11.12 5.62
CA GLU A 119 6.21 11.02 6.36
C GLU A 119 6.29 12.05 7.50
N THR A 120 5.51 13.13 7.42
CA THR A 120 5.50 14.21 8.42
C THR A 120 4.07 14.58 8.82
N ASP A 121 3.87 14.91 10.09
CA ASP A 121 2.58 15.43 10.57
C ASP A 121 2.29 16.85 10.07
N GLU A 122 3.26 17.52 9.43
CA GLU A 122 3.04 18.81 8.76
C GLU A 122 2.18 18.64 7.51
N ALA A 123 2.29 17.51 6.78
CA ALA A 123 1.50 17.24 5.59
C ALA A 123 0.01 16.98 5.92
N GLN A 124 -0.84 17.96 5.62
CA GLN A 124 -2.27 17.88 5.93
C GLN A 124 -3.14 17.67 4.69
N THR A 125 -2.86 18.40 3.61
CA THR A 125 -3.71 18.40 2.41
C THR A 125 -2.90 18.05 1.18
N ILE A 126 -3.43 17.15 0.37
CA ILE A 126 -2.89 16.78 -0.94
C ILE A 126 -3.79 17.37 -2.01
N SER A 127 -3.19 17.98 -3.02
CA SER A 127 -3.87 18.49 -4.21
C SER A 127 -3.27 17.87 -5.46
N TRP A 128 -4.12 17.40 -6.36
CA TRP A 128 -3.69 16.84 -7.64
C TRP A 128 -4.79 17.02 -8.68
N TYR A 129 -4.44 17.53 -9.86
CA TYR A 129 -5.39 17.74 -10.95
C TYR A 129 -6.65 18.55 -10.52
N GLY A 130 -6.44 19.63 -9.76
CA GLY A 130 -7.53 20.48 -9.24
C GLY A 130 -8.46 19.81 -8.22
N LYS A 131 -8.16 18.58 -7.78
CA LYS A 131 -8.83 17.90 -6.67
C LYS A 131 -7.97 17.99 -5.43
N GLU A 132 -8.60 18.07 -4.28
CA GLU A 132 -7.90 18.15 -2.99
C GLU A 132 -8.51 17.18 -2.00
N THR A 133 -7.67 16.65 -1.10
CA THR A 133 -8.11 15.86 0.04
C THR A 133 -7.24 16.16 1.26
N SER A 134 -7.89 16.31 2.41
CA SER A 134 -7.27 16.25 3.72
C SER A 134 -7.66 14.98 4.47
N MET A 135 -8.28 14.02 3.78
CA MET A 135 -8.69 12.73 4.32
C MET A 135 -7.55 11.72 4.18
N TRP A 136 -7.11 11.22 5.34
CA TRP A 136 -6.07 10.20 5.46
C TRP A 136 -6.69 8.90 5.96
N HIS A 137 -6.42 7.81 5.26
CA HIS A 137 -6.83 6.46 5.61
C HIS A 137 -5.62 5.77 6.23
N GLY A 138 -5.50 5.80 7.56
CA GLY A 138 -4.24 5.45 8.21
C GLY A 138 -3.17 6.46 7.82
N ASP A 139 -2.09 5.99 7.21
CA ASP A 139 -0.95 6.83 6.82
C ASP A 139 -1.05 7.33 5.37
N VAL A 140 -2.10 6.93 4.65
CA VAL A 140 -2.20 7.12 3.19
C VAL A 140 -3.40 8.00 2.83
N ALA A 141 -3.15 9.04 2.02
CA ALA A 141 -4.19 9.78 1.30
C ALA A 141 -4.27 9.31 -0.16
N MET A 142 -5.45 9.39 -0.77
CA MET A 142 -5.68 8.95 -2.14
C MET A 142 -6.48 9.98 -2.93
N LEU A 143 -6.06 10.23 -4.16
CA LEU A 143 -6.80 11.02 -5.15
C LEU A 143 -6.83 10.26 -6.47
N SER A 144 -7.98 10.26 -7.14
CA SER A 144 -8.13 9.65 -8.46
C SER A 144 -8.71 10.64 -9.46
N ALA A 145 -8.20 10.64 -10.68
CA ALA A 145 -8.58 11.55 -11.77
C ALA A 145 -8.47 10.84 -13.12
N PRO A 146 -9.13 11.33 -14.19
CA PRO A 146 -8.98 10.77 -15.53
C PRO A 146 -7.51 10.80 -15.98
N GLU A 147 -6.97 9.66 -16.42
CA GLU A 147 -5.52 9.50 -16.64
C GLU A 147 -4.96 10.48 -17.68
N GLY A 148 -5.66 10.63 -18.82
CA GLY A 148 -5.21 11.45 -19.93
C GLY A 148 -5.03 12.95 -19.59
N SER A 149 -5.65 13.44 -18.52
CA SER A 149 -5.52 14.82 -18.08
C SER A 149 -4.67 14.96 -16.80
N ALA A 150 -4.60 13.91 -15.98
CA ALA A 150 -3.96 13.97 -14.68
C ALA A 150 -2.51 13.46 -14.68
N ALA A 151 -2.09 12.69 -15.68
CA ALA A 151 -0.75 12.12 -15.79
C ALA A 151 0.39 13.16 -15.78
N TYR A 152 0.11 14.42 -16.11
CA TYR A 152 1.11 15.49 -16.22
C TYR A 152 0.96 16.60 -15.16
N GLU A 153 -0.08 16.56 -14.33
CA GLU A 153 -0.25 17.59 -13.31
C GLU A 153 0.54 17.23 -12.05
N PRO A 154 1.26 18.21 -11.46
CA PRO A 154 2.00 17.98 -10.25
C PRO A 154 1.06 17.74 -9.06
N VAL A 155 1.48 16.87 -8.16
CA VAL A 155 0.87 16.71 -6.85
C VAL A 155 1.48 17.73 -5.90
N LYS A 156 0.63 18.47 -5.20
CA LYS A 156 1.02 19.49 -4.24
C LYS A 156 0.61 19.08 -2.84
N VAL A 157 1.42 19.43 -1.87
CA VAL A 157 1.25 19.08 -0.46
C VAL A 157 1.24 20.37 0.35
N TYR A 158 0.25 20.52 1.20
CA TYR A 158 0.05 21.70 2.03
C TYR A 158 -0.03 21.35 3.51
N ASP A 159 0.37 22.32 4.33
CA ASP A 159 0.20 22.26 5.77
C ASP A 159 -1.26 22.54 6.21
N ARG A 160 -1.47 22.64 7.52
CA ARG A 160 -2.80 22.93 8.10
C ARG A 160 -3.31 24.33 7.77
N GLU A 161 -2.41 25.27 7.54
CA GLU A 161 -2.73 26.68 7.27
C GLU A 161 -2.96 26.93 5.77
N GLY A 162 -2.68 25.94 4.92
CA GLY A 162 -2.79 26.02 3.47
C GLY A 162 -1.52 26.52 2.80
N ASN A 163 -0.39 26.55 3.50
CA ASN A 163 0.90 26.89 2.91
C ASN A 163 1.43 25.68 2.13
N LEU A 164 1.99 25.93 0.95
CA LEU A 164 2.60 24.88 0.13
C LEU A 164 3.88 24.40 0.81
N LEU A 165 3.92 23.12 1.19
CA LEU A 165 5.09 22.47 1.76
C LEU A 165 5.99 21.88 0.69
N TRP A 166 5.39 21.23 -0.31
CA TRP A 166 6.12 20.51 -1.34
C TRP A 166 5.25 20.28 -2.58
N THR A 167 5.89 20.08 -3.72
CA THR A 167 5.23 19.68 -4.97
C THR A 167 6.12 18.67 -5.66
N ASP A 168 5.54 17.60 -6.20
CA ASP A 168 6.32 16.80 -7.14
C ASP A 168 6.52 17.63 -8.42
N VAL A 169 7.77 17.74 -8.82
CA VAL A 169 8.13 18.22 -10.14
C VAL A 169 8.66 16.98 -10.82
N ASP A 170 7.80 16.26 -11.54
CA ASP A 170 8.34 15.25 -12.44
C ASP A 170 8.96 16.00 -13.63
N ASP A 171 10.28 16.19 -13.57
CA ASP A 171 11.11 16.29 -14.77
C ASP A 171 11.08 14.92 -15.46
N TYR A 172 9.99 14.61 -16.16
CA TYR A 172 9.98 13.55 -17.15
C TYR A 172 10.43 14.17 -18.50
N PRO A 173 11.55 13.71 -19.11
CA PRO A 173 11.94 14.13 -20.44
C PRO A 173 10.96 13.68 -21.53
#